data_AF-A0A2D3RAW7-F1
#
_entry.id   AF-A0A2D3RAW7-F1
#
_cell.length_a   1.000
_cell.length_b   1.000
_cell.length_c   1.000
_cell.angle_alpha   90.00
_cell.angle_beta   90.00
_cell.angle_gamma   90.00
#
_symmetry.space_group_name_H-M   'P 1'
#
loop_
_entity.id
_entity.type
_entity.pdbx_description
1 polymer ?
#
loop_
_entity_poly.entity_id
_entity_poly.type
_entity_poly.pdbx_seq_one_letter_code
_entity_poly.pdbx_strand_id
1 'polypeptide(L)'
;MDKPEFSHIVRLSEIGAAPRTGELSANEEERAKLAERFDLPKISTLDARYSLIPGENRIGFTGRIESDLQQRCSITGESFQVRLREDFDIAFVPQLEIEGADEEIELTEEDCDIIEYENGQLDLGEAIAQTLYLALDPFPRGPNADAVAQEVLKSEEEAGPFGALAALKDKLP
;
A
#
# COMPACT_ATOMS: atom_id res chain seq x y z
N MET A 1 3.36 0.35 23.03
CA MET A 1 3.20 0.18 21.57
C MET A 1 4.31 -0.75 21.13
N ASP A 2 3.95 -1.87 20.52
CA ASP A 2 4.95 -2.80 19.98
C ASP A 2 5.69 -2.13 18.81
N LYS A 3 6.97 -2.46 18.66
CA LYS A 3 7.81 -1.95 17.57
C LYS A 3 7.22 -2.40 16.22
N PRO A 4 7.18 -1.53 15.19
CA PRO A 4 6.76 -1.94 13.85
C PRO A 4 7.59 -3.12 13.36
N GLU A 5 6.96 -4.03 12.64
CA GLU A 5 7.55 -5.28 12.19
C GLU A 5 8.69 -5.06 11.20
N PHE A 6 8.57 -4.05 10.34
CA PHE A 6 9.61 -3.62 9.42
C PHE A 6 10.02 -2.20 9.80
N SER A 7 11.04 -2.09 10.65
CA SER A 7 11.44 -0.83 11.24
C SER A 7 12.92 -0.58 11.00
N HIS A 8 13.22 0.56 10.37
CA HIS A 8 14.57 1.01 10.07
C HIS A 8 14.74 2.47 10.47
N ILE A 9 15.15 2.67 11.71
CA ILE A 9 15.32 3.99 12.31
C ILE A 9 16.60 4.66 11.78
N VAL A 10 16.45 5.86 11.23
CA VAL A 10 17.54 6.79 10.95
C VAL A 10 17.38 8.01 11.85
N ARG A 11 18.45 8.43 12.53
CA ARG A 11 18.42 9.65 13.34
C ARG A 11 18.76 10.87 12.48
N LEU A 12 18.12 12.01 12.75
CA LEU A 12 18.47 13.29 12.11
C LEU A 12 19.97 13.61 12.21
N SER A 13 20.61 13.31 13.33
CA SER A 13 22.05 13.51 13.53
C SER A 13 22.93 12.71 12.55
N GLU A 14 22.39 11.64 11.97
CA GLU A 14 23.08 10.82 10.96
C GLU A 14 22.80 11.30 9.53
N ILE A 15 21.82 12.18 9.36
CA ILE A 15 21.48 12.82 8.10
C ILE A 15 22.33 14.10 8.02
N GLY A 16 23.45 14.01 7.31
CA GLY A 16 24.31 15.17 7.06
C GLY A 16 23.64 16.22 6.18
N ALA A 17 24.39 17.24 5.78
CA ALA A 17 23.89 18.34 4.94
C ALA A 17 23.73 17.98 3.44
N ALA A 18 24.08 16.76 3.03
CA ALA A 18 24.01 16.30 1.65
C ALA A 18 22.97 15.19 1.49
N PRO A 19 22.34 15.07 0.31
CA PRO A 19 21.44 13.96 0.03
C PRO A 19 22.10 12.60 0.25
N ARG A 20 21.37 11.67 0.86
CA ARG A 20 21.83 10.31 1.16
C ARG A 20 20.93 9.30 0.49
N THR A 21 21.49 8.44 -0.34
CA THR A 21 20.76 7.32 -0.95
C THR A 21 20.94 6.04 -0.16
N GLY A 22 19.99 5.12 -0.26
CA GLY A 22 20.09 3.80 0.35
C GLY A 22 19.13 2.79 -0.27
N GLU A 23 19.26 1.55 0.20
CA GLU A 23 18.37 0.45 -0.14
C GLU A 23 17.90 -0.23 1.14
N LEU A 24 16.67 -0.72 1.14
CA LEU A 24 16.08 -1.49 2.24
C LEU A 24 15.35 -2.71 1.69
N SER A 25 15.49 -3.84 2.38
CA SER A 25 14.82 -5.08 2.04
C SER A 25 14.26 -5.71 3.31
N ALA A 26 12.97 -6.04 3.32
CA ALA A 26 12.37 -6.75 4.44
C ALA A 26 12.79 -8.22 4.45
N ASN A 27 13.17 -8.74 5.61
CA ASN A 27 13.52 -10.15 5.79
C ASN A 27 12.27 -11.05 5.84
N GLU A 28 12.46 -12.37 5.92
CA GLU A 28 11.35 -13.33 5.87
C GLU A 28 10.33 -13.17 7.02
N GLU A 29 10.82 -12.91 8.24
CA GLU A 29 9.96 -12.72 9.41
C GLU A 29 9.16 -11.43 9.31
N GLU A 30 9.80 -10.35 8.87
CA GLU A 30 9.18 -9.04 8.67
C GLU A 30 8.09 -9.11 7.59
N ARG A 31 8.38 -9.78 6.45
CA ARG A 31 7.40 -9.99 5.38
C ARG A 31 6.20 -10.82 5.83
N ALA A 32 6.41 -11.81 6.69
CA ALA A 32 5.31 -12.63 7.22
C ALA A 32 4.39 -11.78 8.13
N LYS A 33 4.97 -10.95 9.00
CA LYS A 33 4.21 -10.04 9.87
C LYS A 33 3.48 -8.95 9.08
N LEU A 34 4.13 -8.38 8.06
CA LEU A 34 3.50 -7.42 7.14
C LEU A 34 2.33 -8.05 6.38
N ALA A 35 2.49 -9.30 5.91
CA ALA A 35 1.41 -10.01 5.22
C ALA A 35 0.20 -10.24 6.14
N GLU A 36 0.43 -10.55 7.41
CA GLU A 36 -0.62 -10.63 8.43
C GLU A 36 -1.30 -9.28 8.65
N ARG A 37 -0.51 -8.21 8.85
CA ARG A 37 -1.01 -6.84 9.04
C ARG A 37 -1.90 -6.37 7.88
N PHE A 38 -1.53 -6.73 6.65
CA PHE A 38 -2.21 -6.29 5.43
C PHE A 38 -3.29 -7.25 4.91
N ASP A 39 -3.60 -8.34 5.65
CA ASP A 39 -4.47 -9.43 5.20
C ASP A 39 -4.13 -9.96 3.80
N LEU A 40 -2.83 -10.11 3.54
CA LEU A 40 -2.30 -10.66 2.30
C LEU A 40 -1.96 -12.14 2.48
N PRO A 41 -2.27 -13.01 1.49
CA PRO A 41 -1.81 -14.39 1.49
C PRO A 41 -0.30 -14.54 1.68
N LYS A 42 0.50 -13.68 1.03
CA LYS A 42 1.96 -13.72 1.11
C LYS A 42 2.60 -12.44 0.56
N ILE A 43 3.66 -11.98 1.22
CA ILE A 43 4.65 -11.06 0.64
C ILE A 43 5.94 -11.85 0.39
N SER A 44 6.34 -11.99 -0.88
CA SER A 44 7.53 -12.77 -1.25
C SER A 44 8.78 -11.91 -1.19
N THR A 45 8.71 -10.67 -1.66
CA THR A 45 9.79 -9.68 -1.56
C THR A 45 9.21 -8.30 -1.21
N LEU A 46 10.01 -7.47 -0.56
CA LEU A 46 9.72 -6.05 -0.37
C LEU A 46 11.07 -5.35 -0.33
N ASP A 47 11.36 -4.63 -1.41
CA ASP A 47 12.61 -3.93 -1.63
C ASP A 47 12.32 -2.46 -1.94
N ALA A 48 13.15 -1.56 -1.42
CA ALA A 48 13.01 -0.13 -1.64
C ALA A 48 14.38 0.49 -1.92
N ARG A 49 14.41 1.40 -2.90
CA ARG A 49 15.56 2.29 -3.14
C ARG A 49 15.13 3.71 -2.89
N TYR A 50 15.91 4.45 -2.12
CA TYR A 50 15.49 5.75 -1.62
C TYR A 50 16.61 6.80 -1.60
N SER A 51 16.19 8.05 -1.46
CA SER A 51 17.01 9.22 -1.19
C SER A 51 16.40 10.05 -0.07
N LEU A 52 17.22 10.35 0.94
CA LEU A 52 16.94 11.32 1.98
C LEU A 52 17.55 12.66 1.60
N ILE A 53 16.72 13.71 1.55
CA ILE A 53 17.10 15.05 1.14
C ILE A 53 16.91 15.97 2.35
N PRO A 54 18.00 16.45 2.99
CA PRO A 54 17.88 17.37 4.11
C PRO A 54 17.34 18.73 3.65
N GLY A 55 16.31 19.23 4.33
CA GLY A 55 15.76 20.57 4.18
C GLY A 55 15.80 21.34 5.51
N GLU A 56 15.29 22.57 5.53
CA GLU A 56 15.35 23.46 6.71
C GLU A 56 14.48 22.92 7.87
N ASN A 57 13.21 22.60 7.61
CA ASN A 57 12.26 22.09 8.61
C ASN A 57 11.63 20.74 8.21
N ARG A 58 12.19 20.06 7.20
CA ARG A 58 11.72 18.75 6.74
C ARG A 58 12.86 17.93 6.16
N ILE A 59 12.71 16.62 6.19
CA ILE A 59 13.56 15.69 5.45
C ILE A 59 12.72 15.06 4.35
N GLY A 60 13.07 15.34 3.09
CA GLY A 60 12.46 14.64 1.95
C GLY A 60 12.91 13.19 1.93
N PHE A 61 11.98 12.27 1.73
CA PHE A 61 12.20 10.83 1.60
C PHE A 61 11.51 10.39 0.32
N THR A 62 12.31 10.23 -0.73
CA THR A 62 11.81 9.89 -2.07
C THR A 62 12.41 8.58 -2.53
N GLY A 63 11.70 7.85 -3.40
CA GLY A 63 12.22 6.59 -3.89
C GLY A 63 11.20 5.76 -4.64
N ARG A 64 11.52 4.46 -4.74
CA ARG A 64 10.66 3.46 -5.35
C ARG A 64 10.67 2.19 -4.52
N ILE A 65 9.48 1.62 -4.32
CA ILE A 65 9.30 0.28 -3.78
C ILE A 65 9.04 -0.72 -4.92
N GLU A 66 9.53 -1.94 -4.76
CA GLU A 66 9.22 -3.08 -5.62
C GLU A 66 8.88 -4.29 -4.72
N SER A 67 7.76 -4.96 -5.00
CA SER A 67 7.32 -6.11 -4.21
C SER A 67 6.65 -7.15 -5.09
N ASP A 68 7.05 -8.41 -4.93
CA ASP A 68 6.31 -9.57 -5.42
C ASP A 68 5.47 -10.12 -4.25
N LEU A 69 4.15 -10.11 -4.39
CA LEU A 69 3.20 -10.50 -3.35
C LEU A 69 2.01 -11.27 -3.94
N GLN A 70 1.14 -11.79 -3.08
CA GLN A 70 -0.12 -12.40 -3.48
C GLN A 70 -1.29 -11.63 -2.90
N GLN A 71 -2.35 -11.45 -3.69
CA GLN A 71 -3.64 -10.96 -3.23
C GLN A 71 -4.74 -11.99 -3.49
N ARG A 72 -5.83 -11.95 -2.71
CA ARG A 72 -7.03 -12.78 -2.96
C ARG A 72 -7.93 -12.05 -3.93
N CYS A 73 -8.28 -12.69 -5.04
CA CYS A 73 -9.22 -12.15 -6.01
C CYS A 73 -10.57 -11.84 -5.34
N SER A 74 -11.06 -10.62 -5.51
CA SER A 74 -12.34 -10.15 -4.97
C SER A 74 -13.56 -10.91 -5.50
N ILE A 75 -13.44 -11.53 -6.68
CA ILE A 75 -14.52 -12.28 -7.33
C ILE A 75 -14.42 -13.78 -7.01
N THR A 76 -13.25 -14.38 -7.19
CA THR A 76 -13.09 -15.84 -7.08
C THR A 76 -12.62 -16.30 -5.69
N GLY A 77 -12.07 -15.40 -4.88
CA GLY A 77 -11.39 -15.72 -3.61
C GLY A 77 -10.01 -16.37 -3.79
N GLU A 78 -9.62 -16.74 -5.01
CA GLU A 78 -8.35 -17.40 -5.29
C GLU A 78 -7.17 -16.44 -5.12
N SER A 79 -6.08 -16.94 -4.53
CA SER A 79 -4.85 -16.16 -4.43
C SER A 79 -4.10 -16.16 -5.75
N PHE A 80 -3.60 -15.00 -6.16
CA PHE A 80 -2.81 -14.84 -7.38
C PHE A 80 -1.62 -13.92 -7.16
N GLN A 81 -0.59 -14.07 -8.00
CA GLN A 81 0.64 -13.29 -7.91
C GLN A 81 0.44 -11.88 -8.45
N VAL A 82 0.98 -10.90 -7.73
CA VAL A 82 0.98 -9.48 -8.07
C VAL A 82 2.41 -8.97 -7.94
N ARG A 83 2.86 -8.23 -8.97
CA ARG A 83 4.09 -7.47 -8.91
C ARG A 83 3.73 -6.00 -8.80
N LEU A 84 4.11 -5.38 -7.69
CA LEU A 84 3.86 -3.98 -7.39
C LEU A 84 5.14 -3.18 -7.54
N ARG A 85 5.04 -2.01 -8.17
CA ARG A 85 6.10 -1.00 -8.20
C ARG A 85 5.46 0.36 -8.00
N GLU A 86 5.86 1.07 -6.96
CA GLU A 86 5.29 2.37 -6.61
C GLU A 86 6.42 3.36 -6.31
N ASP A 87 6.32 4.56 -6.88
CA ASP A 87 7.18 5.68 -6.54
C ASP A 87 6.59 6.39 -5.32
N PHE A 88 7.43 6.88 -4.42
CA PHE A 88 6.97 7.64 -3.25
C PHE A 88 7.74 8.94 -3.10
N ASP A 89 7.04 9.94 -2.59
CA ASP A 89 7.58 11.25 -2.21
C ASP A 89 6.95 11.65 -0.87
N ILE A 90 7.73 11.50 0.20
CA ILE A 90 7.31 11.69 1.58
C ILE A 90 8.13 12.81 2.20
N ALA A 91 7.51 13.70 2.96
CA ALA A 91 8.18 14.67 3.81
C ALA A 91 8.11 14.25 5.28
N PHE A 92 9.26 13.98 5.88
CA PHE A 92 9.37 13.82 7.33
C PHE A 92 9.43 15.19 8.00
N VAL A 93 8.49 15.47 8.90
CA VAL A 93 8.42 16.74 9.64
C VAL A 93 8.42 16.51 11.16
N PRO A 94 8.91 17.45 11.97
CA PRO A 94 8.78 17.35 13.41
C PRO A 94 7.31 17.28 13.81
N GLN A 95 6.96 16.40 14.76
CA GLN A 95 5.66 16.47 15.41
C GLN A 95 5.54 17.80 16.15
N LEU A 96 4.54 18.62 15.82
CA LEU A 96 4.25 19.86 16.53
C LEU A 96 3.49 19.54 17.82
N GLU A 97 4.08 19.87 18.98
CA GLU A 97 3.33 19.89 20.23
C GLU A 97 2.32 21.04 20.19
N ILE A 98 1.02 20.72 20.21
CA ILE A 98 -0.07 21.70 20.20
C ILE A 98 -0.15 22.39 21.57
N GLU A 99 0.80 23.27 21.89
CA GLU A 99 0.68 24.24 22.97
C GLU A 99 0.68 25.66 22.38
N GLY A 100 -0.48 26.08 21.86
CA GLY A 100 -0.76 27.48 21.49
C GLY A 100 -0.41 27.92 20.05
N ALA A 101 -0.63 27.06 19.06
CA ALA A 101 -0.23 27.29 17.67
C ALA A 101 -0.96 28.46 16.99
N ASP A 102 -0.24 29.57 16.79
CA ASP A 102 -0.43 30.58 15.72
C ASP A 102 0.50 30.30 14.51
N GLU A 103 1.25 29.20 14.50
CA GLU A 103 1.99 28.72 13.32
C GLU A 103 1.16 27.67 12.58
N GLU A 104 0.30 28.14 11.68
CA GLU A 104 -0.35 27.30 10.68
C GLU A 104 0.74 26.79 9.71
N ILE A 105 1.04 25.49 9.74
CA ILE A 105 1.66 24.84 8.58
C ILE A 105 0.57 24.80 7.51
N GLU A 106 0.64 25.70 6.53
CA GLU A 106 -0.25 25.65 5.36
C GLU A 106 0.05 24.36 4.58
N LEU A 107 -0.82 23.36 4.77
CA LEU A 107 -0.86 22.14 3.98
C LEU A 107 -1.63 22.41 2.69
N THR A 108 -0.94 22.43 1.57
CA THR A 108 -1.50 22.55 0.23
C THR A 108 -1.70 21.16 -0.40
N GLU A 109 -2.64 21.02 -1.33
CA GLU A 109 -2.92 19.76 -2.03
C GLU A 109 -1.76 19.26 -2.92
N GLU A 110 -0.72 20.07 -3.12
CA GLU A 110 0.50 19.73 -3.86
C GLU A 110 1.60 19.15 -2.94
N ASP A 111 1.37 19.11 -1.62
CA ASP A 111 2.36 18.69 -0.65
C ASP A 111 2.49 17.16 -0.63
N CYS A 112 3.75 16.72 -0.71
CA CYS A 112 4.18 15.33 -0.54
C CYS A 112 3.51 14.70 0.70
N ASP A 113 3.36 13.38 0.71
CA ASP A 113 2.82 12.67 1.87
C ASP A 113 3.63 13.03 3.13
N ILE A 114 2.98 13.41 4.22
CA ILE A 114 3.68 13.88 5.43
C ILE A 114 3.70 12.78 6.48
N ILE A 115 4.89 12.53 7.03
CA ILE A 115 5.07 11.67 8.20
C ILE A 115 5.73 12.47 9.30
N GLU A 116 5.06 12.54 10.45
CA GLU A 116 5.63 13.17 11.64
C GLU A 116 6.69 12.26 12.26
N TYR A 117 7.76 12.84 12.78
CA TYR A 117 8.74 12.14 13.60
C TYR A 117 8.85 12.74 15.00
N GLU A 118 9.18 11.87 15.95
CA GLU A 118 9.47 12.21 17.33
C GLU A 118 10.95 12.01 17.64
N ASN A 119 11.52 12.84 18.51
CA ASN A 119 12.90 12.69 19.01
C ASN A 119 13.98 12.58 17.90
N GLY A 120 13.72 13.15 16.73
CA GLY A 120 14.60 13.10 15.56
C GLY A 120 14.82 11.70 15.00
N GLN A 121 13.87 10.78 15.16
CA GLN A 121 13.93 9.40 14.66
C GLN A 121 12.95 9.20 13.51
N LEU A 122 13.49 8.91 12.32
CA LEU A 122 12.72 8.64 11.13
C LEU A 122 12.65 7.12 10.93
N ASP A 123 11.44 6.54 10.96
CA ASP A 123 11.27 5.12 10.63
C ASP A 123 11.00 4.93 9.15
N LEU A 124 12.06 4.67 8.39
CA LEU A 124 11.96 4.47 6.95
C LEU A 124 11.24 3.16 6.60
N GLY A 125 11.40 2.14 7.45
CA GLY A 125 10.77 0.85 7.24
C GLY A 125 9.26 0.95 7.34
N GLU A 126 8.77 1.63 8.37
CA GLU A 126 7.33 1.83 8.56
C GLU A 126 6.73 2.71 7.45
N ALA A 127 7.43 3.77 7.02
CA ALA A 127 7.01 4.58 5.89
C ALA A 127 6.86 3.75 4.61
N ILE A 128 7.86 2.91 4.28
CA ILE A 128 7.81 1.99 3.12
C ILE A 128 6.65 1.00 3.26
N ALA A 129 6.42 0.45 4.45
CA ALA A 129 5.35 -0.49 4.71
C ALA A 129 3.96 0.15 4.47
N GLN A 130 3.76 1.39 4.91
CA GLN A 130 2.53 2.14 4.65
C GLN A 130 2.35 2.46 3.16
N THR A 131 3.41 2.89 2.47
CA THR A 131 3.38 3.09 1.01
C THR A 131 2.95 1.81 0.29
N LEU A 132 3.51 0.65 0.66
CA LEU A 132 3.11 -0.63 0.07
C LEU A 132 1.61 -0.89 0.28
N TYR A 133 1.12 -0.68 1.50
CA TYR A 133 -0.29 -0.92 1.83
C TYR A 133 -1.23 -0.03 1.02
N LEU A 134 -0.90 1.26 0.89
CA LEU A 134 -1.69 2.22 0.13
C LEU A 134 -1.70 1.90 -1.38
N ALA A 135 -0.65 1.28 -1.89
CA ALA A 135 -0.53 0.89 -3.29
C ALA A 135 -1.25 -0.43 -3.63
N LEU A 136 -1.75 -1.18 -2.64
CA LEU A 136 -2.51 -2.42 -2.90
C LEU A 136 -3.84 -2.11 -3.58
N ASP A 137 -4.20 -2.93 -4.58
CA ASP A 137 -5.53 -2.85 -5.18
C ASP A 137 -6.58 -3.28 -4.13
N PRO A 138 -7.55 -2.42 -3.78
CA PRO A 138 -8.60 -2.77 -2.81
C PRO A 138 -9.61 -3.79 -3.36
N PHE A 139 -9.71 -3.95 -4.68
CA PHE A 139 -10.61 -4.91 -5.34
C PHE A 139 -9.85 -5.74 -6.39
N PRO A 140 -8.81 -6.47 -5.97
CA PRO A 140 -7.89 -7.14 -6.87
C PRO A 140 -8.64 -8.19 -7.70
N ARG A 141 -8.37 -8.23 -9.00
CA ARG A 141 -8.98 -9.18 -9.94
C ARG A 141 -7.93 -10.11 -10.51
N GLY A 142 -8.04 -11.39 -10.15
CA GLY A 142 -7.18 -12.44 -10.67
C GLY A 142 -7.50 -12.79 -12.12
N PRO A 143 -6.65 -13.59 -12.79
CA PRO A 143 -6.78 -13.92 -14.21
C PRO A 143 -8.11 -14.57 -14.62
N ASN A 144 -8.75 -15.29 -13.71
CA ASN A 144 -10.02 -16.00 -13.95
C ASN A 144 -11.26 -15.18 -13.55
N ALA A 145 -11.09 -13.96 -13.04
CA ALA A 145 -12.17 -13.19 -12.43
C ALA A 145 -13.33 -12.93 -13.40
N ASP A 146 -13.03 -12.55 -14.64
CA ASP A 146 -14.06 -12.23 -15.64
C ASP A 146 -14.84 -13.47 -16.08
N ALA A 147 -14.18 -14.62 -16.22
CA ALA A 147 -14.83 -15.87 -16.59
C ALA A 147 -15.84 -16.30 -15.52
N VAL A 148 -15.43 -16.27 -14.25
CA VAL A 148 -16.31 -16.62 -13.11
C VAL A 148 -17.45 -15.62 -12.98
N ALA A 149 -17.19 -14.32 -13.13
CA ALA A 149 -18.24 -13.30 -13.08
C ALA A 149 -19.31 -13.53 -14.16
N GLN A 150 -18.90 -13.89 -15.38
CA GLN A 150 -19.85 -14.21 -16.46
C GLN A 150 -20.65 -15.48 -16.20
N GLU A 151 -20.06 -16.52 -15.61
CA GLU A 151 -20.79 -17.73 -15.24
C GLU A 151 -21.84 -17.46 -14.15
N VAL A 152 -21.48 -16.67 -13.14
CA VAL A 152 -22.41 -16.27 -12.08
C VAL A 152 -23.59 -15.48 -12.67
N LEU A 153 -23.33 -14.48 -13.51
CA LEU A 153 -24.38 -13.69 -14.15
C LEU A 153 -25.33 -14.54 -15.01
N LYS A 154 -24.79 -15.47 -15.81
CA LYS A 154 -25.61 -16.40 -16.60
C LYS A 154 -26.50 -17.26 -15.70
N SER A 155 -25.94 -17.78 -14.61
CA SER A 155 -26.69 -18.61 -13.67
C SER A 155 -27.84 -17.85 -13.00
N GLU A 156 -27.66 -16.54 -12.70
CA GLU A 156 -28.72 -15.69 -12.18
C GLU A 156 -29.79 -15.36 -13.23
N GLU A 157 -29.41 -15.13 -14.49
CA GLU A 157 -30.36 -14.94 -15.59
C GLU A 157 -31.20 -16.20 -15.85
N GLU A 158 -30.58 -17.38 -15.76
CA GLU A 158 -31.25 -18.68 -15.88
C GLU A 158 -32.16 -19.00 -14.69
N ALA A 159 -31.75 -18.62 -13.47
CA ALA A 159 -32.54 -18.83 -12.24
C ALA A 159 -33.59 -17.73 -11.98
N GLY A 160 -33.52 -16.59 -12.67
CA GLY A 160 -34.40 -15.44 -12.49
C GLY A 160 -35.82 -15.63 -13.07
N PRO A 161 -36.74 -14.69 -12.78
CA PRO A 161 -38.15 -14.78 -13.20
C PRO A 161 -38.37 -14.88 -14.71
N PHE A 162 -37.42 -14.42 -15.53
CA PHE A 162 -37.45 -14.59 -16.99
C PHE A 162 -36.79 -15.88 -17.48
N GLY A 163 -35.83 -16.46 -16.75
CA GLY A 163 -35.23 -17.76 -17.06
C GLY A 163 -36.25 -18.90 -16.97
N ALA A 164 -37.11 -18.87 -15.93
CA ALA A 164 -38.25 -19.78 -15.81
C ALA A 164 -39.28 -19.64 -16.95
N LEU A 165 -39.33 -18.48 -17.61
CA LEU A 165 -40.23 -18.19 -18.73
C LEU A 165 -39.56 -18.39 -20.11
N ALA A 166 -38.26 -18.67 -20.16
CA ALA A 166 -37.53 -18.88 -21.42
C ALA A 166 -38.10 -20.06 -22.22
N ALA A 167 -38.59 -21.11 -21.54
CA ALA A 167 -39.26 -22.26 -22.14
C ALA A 167 -40.63 -21.94 -22.78
N LEU A 168 -41.18 -20.73 -22.57
CA LEU A 168 -42.40 -20.28 -23.24
C LEU A 168 -42.14 -19.57 -24.58
N LYS A 169 -40.91 -19.13 -24.87
CA LYS A 169 -40.60 -18.40 -26.13
C LYS A 169 -40.88 -19.25 -27.39
N ASP A 170 -40.60 -20.55 -27.35
CA ASP A 170 -40.89 -21.48 -28.45
C ASP A 170 -42.39 -21.85 -28.57
N LYS A 171 -43.22 -21.34 -27.66
CA LYS A 171 -44.68 -21.58 -27.63
C LYS A 171 -45.51 -20.33 -27.88
N LEU A 172 -44.88 -19.17 -28.11
CA LEU A 172 -45.61 -18.01 -28.59
C LEU A 172 -45.83 -18.14 -30.11
N PRO A 173 -47.07 -17.96 -30.61
CA PRO A 173 -47.41 -18.04 -32.02
C PRO A 173 -46.80 -16.92 -32.88
#